data_AF-A0A5J9SWY2-F1
#
_entry.id   AF-A0A5J9SWY2-F1
#
_cell.length_a   1.000
_cell.length_b   1.000
_cell.length_c   1.000
_cell.angle_alpha   90.00
_cell.angle_beta   90.00
_cell.angle_gamma   90.00
#
_symmetry.space_group_name_H-M   'P 1'
#
loop_
_entity.id
_entity.type
_entity.pdbx_description
1 polymer ?
#
loop_
_entity_poly.entity_id
_entity_poly.type
_entity_poly.pdbx_seq_one_letter_code
_entity_poly.pdbx_strand_id
1 'polypeptide(L)'
;MGLAARASELSGLKANMAALPLATADLCDSNADLIIKTDLRVLQPVFRIYGKRKTFAGPVVTLKTFEDNILLREFIKGKGHGRVLVVDGGGSMRCAVMGGNLTKVAQKNGWAGVVINGCIRDVDEINECDFGVRALNSNPIKPNKKGVGEKHVPVTIAGTIIKDGEWLYADSDGILVSRSELTV
;
A
#
# COMPACT_ATOMS: atom_id res chain seq x y z
N MET A 1 9.34 -30.41 36.20
CA MET A 1 8.11 -29.97 35.51
C MET A 1 8.19 -28.49 35.14
N GLY A 2 9.06 -28.06 34.20
CA GLY A 2 9.34 -26.61 34.05
C GLY A 2 9.78 -26.09 32.68
N LEU A 3 9.91 -26.93 31.65
CA LEU A 3 10.21 -26.45 30.29
C LEU A 3 9.02 -26.58 29.33
N ALA A 4 8.19 -27.62 29.44
CA ALA A 4 7.04 -27.81 28.57
C ALA A 4 5.92 -26.78 28.78
N ALA A 5 5.72 -26.29 30.01
CA ALA A 5 4.71 -25.28 30.34
C ALA A 5 5.04 -23.89 29.77
N ARG A 6 6.33 -23.50 29.73
CA ARG A 6 6.76 -22.23 29.13
C ARG A 6 6.63 -22.22 27.60
N ALA A 7 6.85 -23.36 26.95
CA ALA A 7 6.67 -23.48 25.50
C ALA A 7 5.18 -23.41 25.10
N SER A 8 4.27 -23.95 25.93
CA SER A 8 2.83 -23.82 25.69
C SER A 8 2.32 -22.39 25.94
N GLU A 9 2.86 -21.68 26.94
CA GLU A 9 2.56 -20.25 27.18
C GLU A 9 3.05 -19.34 26.05
N LEU A 10 4.24 -19.61 25.48
CA LEU A 10 4.78 -18.89 24.32
C LEU A 10 4.03 -19.20 23.01
N SER A 11 3.46 -20.40 22.86
CA SER A 11 2.55 -20.72 21.75
C SER A 11 1.17 -20.10 21.92
N GLY A 12 0.70 -19.92 23.17
CA GLY A 12 -0.56 -19.27 23.50
C GLY A 12 -0.54 -17.75 23.31
N LEU A 13 0.61 -17.10 23.52
CA LEU A 13 0.76 -15.65 23.32
C LEU A 13 0.78 -15.24 21.84
N LYS A 14 1.05 -16.17 20.92
CA LYS A 14 0.95 -15.93 19.45
C LYS A 14 -0.47 -16.14 18.90
N ALA A 15 -1.38 -16.71 19.69
CA ALA A 15 -2.69 -17.15 19.23
C ALA A 15 -3.84 -16.20 19.61
N ASN A 16 -3.55 -15.05 20.22
CA ASN A 16 -4.58 -14.06 20.58
C ASN A 16 -4.21 -12.62 20.15
N MET A 17 -3.52 -12.49 19.02
CA MET A 17 -3.53 -11.25 18.25
C MET A 17 -4.75 -11.31 17.33
N ALA A 18 -5.94 -11.33 17.95
CA ALA A 18 -7.19 -11.13 17.23
C ALA A 18 -6.98 -9.90 16.35
N ALA A 19 -7.03 -10.10 15.03
CA ALA A 19 -6.70 -9.08 14.04
C ALA A 19 -7.47 -7.81 14.39
N LEU A 20 -6.75 -6.85 14.98
CA LEU A 20 -7.31 -5.56 15.36
C LEU A 20 -7.91 -4.95 14.09
N PRO A 21 -9.08 -4.30 14.20
CA PRO A 21 -9.75 -3.77 13.03
C PRO A 21 -8.81 -2.78 12.34
N LEU A 22 -8.38 -3.14 11.13
CA LEU A 22 -7.70 -2.24 10.19
C LEU A 22 -8.66 -1.16 9.65
N ALA A 23 -9.79 -0.93 10.32
CA ALA A 23 -10.75 0.09 9.98
C ALA A 23 -10.07 1.45 10.18
N THR A 24 -9.96 2.21 9.10
CA THR A 24 -9.25 3.50 9.14
C THR A 24 -9.98 4.50 10.02
N ALA A 25 -11.31 4.40 10.14
CA ALA A 25 -12.11 5.19 11.09
C ALA A 25 -11.68 4.91 12.55
N ASP A 26 -11.64 3.64 12.97
CA ASP A 26 -11.24 3.26 14.33
C ASP A 26 -9.80 3.69 14.66
N LEU A 27 -8.89 3.58 13.68
CA LEU A 27 -7.51 4.06 13.80
C LEU A 27 -7.46 5.57 13.99
N CYS A 28 -8.29 6.34 13.28
CA CYS A 28 -8.38 7.78 13.46
C CYS A 28 -8.92 8.15 14.85
N ASP A 29 -10.01 7.52 15.28
CA ASP A 29 -10.65 7.79 16.57
C ASP A 29 -9.71 7.48 17.75
N SER A 30 -8.97 6.37 17.65
CA SER A 30 -8.03 5.93 18.70
C SER A 30 -6.72 6.72 18.73
N ASN A 31 -6.38 7.44 17.65
CA ASN A 31 -5.10 8.14 17.49
C ASN A 31 -5.29 9.62 17.11
N ALA A 32 -6.35 10.25 17.59
CA ALA A 32 -6.70 11.64 17.25
C ALA A 32 -5.58 12.63 17.60
N ASP A 33 -4.78 12.37 18.64
CA ASP A 33 -3.64 13.20 19.01
C ASP A 33 -2.49 13.11 17.97
N LEU A 34 -2.27 11.94 17.37
CA LEU A 34 -1.30 11.76 16.29
C LEU A 34 -1.74 12.51 15.02
N ILE A 35 -3.04 12.65 14.78
CA ILE A 35 -3.58 13.46 13.67
C ILE A 35 -3.24 14.93 13.90
N ILE A 36 -3.50 15.46 15.10
CA ILE A 36 -3.19 16.85 15.46
C ILE A 36 -1.68 17.13 15.35
N LYS A 37 -0.84 16.16 15.75
CA LYS A 37 0.63 16.24 15.64
C LYS A 37 1.16 16.00 14.23
N THR A 38 0.30 15.64 13.26
CA THR A 38 0.65 15.26 11.88
C THR A 38 1.50 13.99 11.76
N ASP A 39 1.53 13.18 12.82
CA ASP A 39 2.20 11.88 12.86
C ASP A 39 1.34 10.80 12.19
N LEU A 40 0.02 10.93 12.26
CA LEU A 40 -0.98 10.21 11.47
C LEU A 40 -1.63 11.17 10.47
N ARG A 41 -1.63 10.83 9.18
CA ARG A 41 -2.08 11.70 8.10
C ARG A 41 -3.11 10.98 7.23
N VAL A 42 -4.19 11.68 6.91
CA VAL A 42 -5.25 11.19 6.02
C VAL A 42 -4.99 11.71 4.61
N LEU A 43 -4.88 10.83 3.62
CA LEU A 43 -4.79 11.24 2.22
C LEU A 43 -6.14 11.78 1.74
N GLN A 44 -6.12 12.73 0.80
CA GLN A 44 -7.36 13.17 0.15
C GLN A 44 -8.08 12.00 -0.54
N PRO A 45 -9.43 11.96 -0.52
CA PRO A 45 -10.21 10.81 -0.98
C PRO A 45 -10.36 10.77 -2.51
N VAL A 46 -9.23 10.73 -3.22
CA VAL A 46 -9.17 10.74 -4.70
C VAL A 46 -8.93 9.36 -5.31
N PHE A 47 -8.65 8.34 -4.49
CA PHE A 47 -8.30 7.01 -4.94
C PHE A 47 -9.52 6.10 -5.05
N ARG A 48 -9.60 5.38 -6.17
CA ARG A 48 -10.55 4.29 -6.38
C ARG A 48 -9.97 2.97 -5.86
N ILE A 49 -10.88 2.09 -5.47
CA ILE A 49 -10.59 0.75 -4.95
C ILE A 49 -10.55 -0.24 -6.11
N TYR A 50 -9.46 -1.00 -6.20
CA TYR A 50 -9.30 -2.11 -7.13
C TYR A 50 -8.71 -3.31 -6.40
N GLY A 51 -8.91 -4.51 -6.94
CA GLY A 51 -8.50 -5.76 -6.30
C GLY A 51 -9.50 -6.27 -5.27
N LYS A 52 -9.46 -7.57 -4.96
CA LYS A 52 -10.39 -8.18 -3.98
C LYS A 52 -10.14 -7.68 -2.56
N ARG A 53 -8.89 -7.35 -2.23
CA ARG A 53 -8.51 -6.92 -0.90
C ARG A 53 -8.84 -5.44 -0.72
N LYS A 54 -10.02 -5.19 -0.16
CA LYS A 54 -10.44 -3.84 0.21
C LYS A 54 -9.61 -3.28 1.35
N THR A 55 -9.09 -4.12 2.25
CA THR A 55 -8.33 -3.64 3.42
C THR A 55 -6.92 -4.19 3.41
N PHE A 56 -5.91 -3.32 3.49
CA PHE A 56 -4.50 -3.70 3.55
C PHE A 56 -3.68 -2.66 4.30
N ALA A 57 -2.59 -3.12 4.89
CA ALA A 57 -1.64 -2.25 5.56
C ALA A 57 -0.22 -2.81 5.49
N GLY A 58 0.76 -1.97 5.77
CA GLY A 58 2.15 -2.40 5.91
C GLY A 58 3.16 -1.26 5.80
N PRO A 59 4.45 -1.57 6.00
CA PRO A 59 5.53 -0.60 5.84
C PRO A 59 5.63 -0.14 4.39
N VAL A 60 5.84 1.15 4.20
CA VAL A 60 5.87 1.82 2.90
C VAL A 60 7.25 1.72 2.28
N VAL A 61 7.26 1.49 0.97
CA VAL A 61 8.36 1.87 0.09
C VAL A 61 7.83 2.72 -1.05
N THR A 62 8.62 3.69 -1.46
CA THR A 62 8.22 4.75 -2.38
C THR A 62 8.93 4.63 -3.73
N LEU A 63 8.21 5.02 -4.77
CA LEU A 63 8.71 5.13 -6.13
C LEU A 63 8.13 6.38 -6.76
N LYS A 64 8.98 7.24 -7.31
CA LYS A 64 8.57 8.34 -8.17
C LYS A 64 8.87 8.00 -9.62
N THR A 65 7.90 8.19 -10.51
CA THR A 65 8.05 8.00 -11.95
C THR A 65 7.05 8.86 -12.70
N PHE A 66 7.18 8.97 -14.02
CA PHE A 66 6.24 9.71 -14.83
C PHE A 66 5.98 8.98 -16.14
N GLU A 67 4.77 8.43 -16.27
CA GLU A 67 4.34 7.71 -17.47
C GLU A 67 5.31 6.61 -17.92
N ASP A 68 5.98 5.96 -16.97
CA ASP A 68 6.94 4.88 -17.15
C ASP A 68 6.71 3.81 -16.08
N ASN A 69 7.07 2.55 -16.34
CA ASN A 69 6.93 1.49 -15.35
C ASN A 69 8.09 0.49 -15.26
N ILE A 70 9.26 0.80 -15.82
CA ILE A 70 10.41 -0.11 -15.72
C ILE A 70 10.84 -0.28 -14.25
N LEU A 71 11.04 0.83 -13.53
CA LEU A 71 11.43 0.76 -12.11
C LEU A 71 10.33 0.17 -11.22
N LEU A 72 9.05 0.41 -11.55
CA LEU A 72 7.90 -0.22 -10.90
C LEU A 72 7.93 -1.75 -11.06
N ARG A 73 8.21 -2.24 -12.27
CA ARG A 73 8.35 -3.68 -12.54
C ARG A 73 9.49 -4.29 -11.75
N GLU A 74 10.62 -3.61 -11.63
CA GLU A 74 11.77 -4.08 -10.86
C GLU A 74 11.42 -4.21 -9.37
N PHE A 75 10.77 -3.21 -8.79
CA PHE A 75 10.31 -3.27 -7.39
C PHE A 75 9.38 -4.45 -7.15
N ILE A 76 8.33 -4.58 -7.96
CA ILE A 76 7.29 -5.60 -7.77
C ILE A 76 7.83 -7.03 -7.96
N LYS A 77 8.87 -7.21 -8.77
CA LYS A 77 9.55 -8.51 -8.91
C LYS A 77 10.31 -8.94 -7.65
N GLY A 78 10.71 -8.00 -6.79
CA GLY A 78 11.30 -8.28 -5.49
C GLY A 78 10.26 -8.77 -4.47
N LYS A 79 10.75 -9.37 -3.37
CA LYS A 79 9.90 -9.80 -2.26
C LYS A 79 9.27 -8.58 -1.55
N GLY A 80 7.95 -8.62 -1.40
CA GLY A 80 7.19 -7.56 -0.75
C GLY A 80 7.36 -7.57 0.77
N HIS A 81 7.44 -8.74 1.39
CA HIS A 81 7.51 -8.90 2.85
C HIS A 81 6.38 -8.13 3.59
N GLY A 82 5.17 -8.14 3.03
CA GLY A 82 4.03 -7.41 3.60
C GLY A 82 4.10 -5.89 3.43
N ARG A 83 5.06 -5.36 2.67
CA ARG A 83 5.15 -3.92 2.40
C ARG A 83 4.04 -3.44 1.46
N VAL A 84 3.79 -2.14 1.54
CA VAL A 84 2.95 -1.39 0.58
C VAL A 84 3.87 -0.57 -0.32
N LEU A 85 3.66 -0.69 -1.63
CA LEU A 85 4.35 0.16 -2.61
C LEU A 85 3.52 1.43 -2.87
N VAL A 86 4.11 2.59 -2.64
CA VAL A 86 3.50 3.89 -2.93
C VAL A 86 4.19 4.48 -4.16
N VAL A 87 3.44 4.65 -5.24
CA VAL A 87 3.94 5.13 -6.52
C VAL A 87 3.41 6.53 -6.79
N ASP A 88 4.29 7.51 -6.83
CA ASP A 88 4.00 8.81 -7.43
C ASP A 88 4.21 8.72 -8.95
N GLY A 89 3.12 8.56 -9.70
CA GLY A 89 3.10 8.60 -11.16
C GLY A 89 2.86 10.01 -11.74
N GLY A 90 2.99 11.05 -10.91
CA GLY A 90 2.70 12.44 -11.26
C GLY A 90 1.21 12.72 -11.46
N GLY A 91 0.31 11.84 -11.00
CA GLY A 91 -1.14 11.99 -11.17
C GLY A 91 -1.59 11.89 -12.63
N SER A 92 -0.76 11.38 -13.55
CA SER A 92 -1.11 11.34 -14.96
C SER A 92 -2.32 10.43 -15.21
N MET A 93 -3.27 10.98 -15.95
CA MET A 93 -4.47 10.28 -16.44
C MET A 93 -4.30 9.77 -17.88
N ARG A 94 -3.13 9.95 -18.50
CA ARG A 94 -2.93 9.71 -19.95
C ARG A 94 -2.48 8.28 -20.28
N CYS A 95 -1.93 7.56 -19.32
CA CYS A 95 -1.54 6.15 -19.46
C CYS A 95 -1.56 5.42 -18.13
N ALA A 96 -1.57 4.09 -18.16
CA ALA A 96 -1.58 3.25 -16.98
C ALA A 96 -0.20 2.69 -16.64
N VAL A 97 0.32 2.99 -15.45
CA VAL A 97 1.65 2.53 -15.02
C VAL A 97 1.64 1.05 -14.56
N MET A 98 0.48 0.54 -14.14
CA MET A 98 0.30 -0.84 -13.68
C MET A 98 -0.89 -1.53 -14.37
N GLY A 99 -0.80 -2.85 -14.54
CA GLY A 99 -1.87 -3.68 -15.09
C GLY A 99 -1.88 -5.09 -14.47
N GLY A 100 -2.83 -5.92 -14.89
CA GLY A 100 -3.19 -7.20 -14.26
C GLY A 100 -2.01 -8.16 -14.06
N ASN A 101 -1.18 -8.35 -15.08
CA ASN A 101 0.01 -9.20 -14.98
C ASN A 101 0.97 -8.74 -13.87
N LEU A 102 1.14 -7.43 -13.69
CA LEU A 102 2.04 -6.91 -12.67
C LEU A 102 1.43 -7.04 -11.27
N THR A 103 0.11 -6.90 -11.16
CA THR A 103 -0.66 -7.18 -9.92
C THR A 103 -0.50 -8.63 -9.48
N LYS A 104 -0.64 -9.59 -10.40
CA LYS A 104 -0.44 -11.02 -10.12
C LYS A 104 0.97 -11.31 -9.59
N VAL A 105 1.99 -10.65 -10.16
CA VAL A 105 3.38 -10.76 -9.67
C VAL A 105 3.53 -10.16 -8.27
N ALA A 106 2.95 -8.98 -8.02
CA ALA A 106 3.00 -8.34 -6.71
C ALA A 106 2.36 -9.22 -5.62
N GLN A 107 1.18 -9.77 -5.90
CA GLN A 107 0.49 -10.72 -5.03
C GLN A 107 1.39 -11.94 -4.74
N LYS A 108 1.91 -12.60 -5.78
CA LYS A 108 2.79 -13.78 -5.64
C LYS A 108 4.06 -13.48 -4.83
N ASN A 109 4.57 -12.26 -4.92
CA ASN A 109 5.78 -11.85 -4.22
C ASN A 109 5.54 -11.35 -2.79
N GLY A 110 4.30 -11.43 -2.29
CA GLY A 110 3.98 -11.13 -0.89
C GLY A 110 3.98 -9.64 -0.56
N TRP A 111 3.63 -8.79 -1.53
CA TRP A 111 3.27 -7.40 -1.24
C TRP A 111 1.89 -7.36 -0.56
N ALA A 112 1.68 -6.39 0.33
CA ALA A 112 0.36 -6.19 0.96
C ALA A 112 -0.61 -5.43 0.05
N GLY A 113 -0.08 -4.46 -0.71
CA GLY A 113 -0.85 -3.65 -1.65
C GLY A 113 0.00 -2.63 -2.39
N VAL A 114 -0.65 -1.86 -3.26
CA VAL A 114 -0.06 -0.73 -3.99
C VAL A 114 -1.00 0.47 -3.98
N VAL A 115 -0.44 1.67 -3.81
CA VAL A 115 -1.13 2.95 -3.99
C VAL A 115 -0.46 3.70 -5.13
N ILE A 116 -1.24 4.08 -6.15
CA ILE A 116 -0.73 4.69 -7.39
C ILE A 116 -1.38 6.06 -7.58
N ASN A 117 -0.57 7.12 -7.47
CA ASN A 117 -0.94 8.46 -7.93
C ASN A 117 -0.86 8.54 -9.46
N GLY A 118 -1.85 7.94 -10.13
CA GLY A 118 -1.96 7.82 -11.57
C GLY A 118 -2.97 6.74 -11.96
N CYS A 119 -2.97 6.37 -13.25
CA CYS A 119 -3.88 5.35 -13.77
C CYS A 119 -3.32 3.91 -13.74
N ILE A 120 -4.24 2.95 -13.74
CA ILE A 120 -4.01 1.51 -13.95
C ILE A 120 -4.81 0.97 -15.15
N ARG A 121 -4.65 -0.29 -15.49
CA ARG A 121 -5.43 -0.96 -16.56
C ARG A 121 -5.63 -2.45 -16.28
N ASP A 122 -6.36 -3.13 -17.15
CA ASP A 122 -6.73 -4.54 -16.98
C ASP A 122 -7.52 -4.73 -15.66
N VAL A 123 -8.48 -3.84 -15.41
CA VAL A 123 -9.21 -3.70 -14.12
C VAL A 123 -9.89 -5.00 -13.70
N ASP A 124 -10.50 -5.73 -14.64
CA ASP A 124 -11.19 -6.98 -14.33
C ASP A 124 -10.20 -8.03 -13.80
N GLU A 125 -9.04 -8.19 -14.45
CA GLU A 125 -7.98 -9.08 -13.97
C GLU A 125 -7.44 -8.64 -12.60
N ILE A 126 -7.33 -7.32 -12.35
CA ILE A 126 -6.90 -6.79 -11.06
C ILE A 126 -7.93 -7.15 -9.99
N ASN A 127 -9.22 -7.00 -10.27
CA ASN A 127 -10.32 -7.29 -9.36
C ASN A 127 -10.49 -8.79 -9.07
N GLU A 128 -9.82 -9.67 -9.82
CA GLU A 128 -9.73 -11.09 -9.51
C GLU A 128 -8.60 -11.44 -8.53
N CYS A 129 -7.62 -10.54 -8.34
CA CYS A 129 -6.46 -10.75 -7.48
C CYS A 129 -6.80 -10.51 -6.00
N ASP A 130 -6.34 -11.39 -5.10
CA ASP A 130 -6.35 -11.13 -3.64
C ASP A 130 -5.20 -10.19 -3.26
N PHE A 131 -5.31 -8.95 -3.71
CA PHE A 131 -4.30 -7.92 -3.56
C PHE A 131 -4.94 -6.54 -3.44
N GLY A 132 -4.37 -5.67 -2.62
CA GLY A 132 -4.89 -4.32 -2.41
C GLY A 132 -4.37 -3.36 -3.47
N VAL A 133 -5.25 -2.70 -4.21
CA VAL A 133 -4.88 -1.68 -5.19
C VAL A 133 -5.67 -0.40 -4.96
N ARG A 134 -4.97 0.73 -4.92
CA ARG A 134 -5.53 2.08 -4.97
C ARG A 134 -4.92 2.82 -6.13
N ALA A 135 -5.76 3.43 -6.96
CA ALA A 135 -5.32 4.24 -8.10
C ALA A 135 -6.31 5.37 -8.36
N LEU A 136 -5.91 6.43 -9.05
CA LEU A 136 -6.80 7.54 -9.33
C LEU A 136 -7.92 7.13 -10.33
N ASN A 137 -7.56 6.38 -11.37
CA ASN A 137 -8.50 5.90 -12.38
C ASN A 137 -7.92 4.73 -13.19
N SER A 138 -8.65 4.27 -14.20
CA SER A 138 -8.17 3.36 -15.23
C SER A 138 -7.95 4.05 -16.58
N ASN A 139 -6.91 3.65 -17.32
CA ASN A 139 -6.66 4.10 -18.69
C ASN A 139 -6.05 2.94 -19.53
N PRO A 140 -6.58 2.60 -20.71
CA PRO A 140 -6.10 1.46 -21.50
C PRO A 140 -4.68 1.62 -22.09
N ILE A 141 -4.20 2.85 -22.23
CA ILE A 141 -2.91 3.19 -22.86
C ILE A 141 -1.75 2.70 -21.99
N LYS A 142 -0.78 2.02 -22.62
CA LYS A 142 0.45 1.54 -21.97
C LYS A 142 1.38 2.73 -21.62
N PRO A 143 2.18 2.62 -20.56
CA PRO A 143 3.16 3.64 -20.24
C PRO A 143 4.40 3.46 -21.13
N ASN A 144 5.30 4.44 -21.08
CA ASN A 144 6.64 4.35 -21.65
C ASN A 144 7.49 3.29 -20.94
N LYS A 145 8.66 3.01 -21.54
CA LYS A 145 9.63 2.00 -21.09
C LYS A 145 11.07 2.51 -21.16
N LYS A 146 11.28 3.76 -20.78
CA LYS A 146 12.55 4.47 -20.77
C LYS A 146 13.39 4.22 -19.52
N GLY A 147 12.81 3.72 -18.41
CA GLY A 147 13.59 3.48 -17.19
C GLY A 147 13.73 4.68 -16.27
N VAL A 148 12.94 5.74 -16.48
CA VAL A 148 13.06 7.00 -15.74
C VAL A 148 12.26 6.96 -14.44
N GLY A 149 12.88 7.39 -13.36
CA GLY A 149 12.26 7.54 -12.04
C GLY A 149 13.28 7.41 -10.91
N GLU A 150 12.78 7.48 -9.69
CA GLU A 150 13.58 7.50 -8.47
C GLU A 150 12.96 6.55 -7.45
N LYS A 151 13.77 5.63 -6.91
CA LYS A 151 13.37 4.67 -5.88
C LYS A 151 13.70 5.24 -4.51
N HIS A 152 12.89 4.94 -3.50
CA HIS A 152 13.18 5.29 -2.10
C HIS A 152 13.31 6.80 -1.86
N VAL A 153 12.53 7.61 -2.57
CA VAL A 153 12.51 9.07 -2.43
C VAL A 153 11.17 9.53 -1.84
N PRO A 154 11.15 10.57 -0.98
CA PRO A 154 9.89 11.14 -0.52
C PRO A 154 8.98 11.51 -1.69
N VAL A 155 7.73 11.10 -1.63
CA VAL A 155 6.70 11.40 -2.63
C VAL A 155 5.60 12.26 -2.03
N THR A 156 5.01 13.12 -2.84
CA THR A 156 3.87 13.96 -2.42
C THR A 156 2.65 13.59 -3.25
N ILE A 157 1.69 12.90 -2.64
CA ILE A 157 0.47 12.45 -3.33
C ILE A 157 -0.75 12.82 -2.47
N ALA A 158 -1.84 13.23 -3.12
CA ALA A 158 -3.11 13.54 -2.44
C ALA A 158 -2.96 14.44 -1.20
N GLY A 159 -2.13 15.49 -1.32
CA GLY A 159 -1.86 16.46 -0.25
C GLY A 159 -0.91 15.98 0.86
N THR A 160 -0.35 14.78 0.78
CA THR A 160 0.48 14.18 1.84
C THR A 160 1.87 13.83 1.34
N ILE A 161 2.91 14.20 2.10
CA ILE A 161 4.28 13.70 1.90
C ILE A 161 4.37 12.32 2.56
N ILE A 162 4.90 11.35 1.82
CA ILE A 162 5.06 9.96 2.25
C ILE A 162 6.52 9.57 2.05
N LYS A 163 7.10 8.91 3.05
CA LYS A 163 8.49 8.47 3.06
C LYS A 163 8.59 6.96 3.23
N ASP A 164 9.72 6.41 2.80
CA ASP A 164 10.06 5.02 3.09
C ASP A 164 10.09 4.74 4.59
N GLY A 165 9.64 3.54 4.97
CA GLY A 165 9.61 3.07 6.36
C GLY A 165 8.42 3.57 7.18
N GLU A 166 7.67 4.56 6.68
CA GLU A 166 6.36 4.92 7.24
C GLU A 166 5.36 3.75 7.07
N TRP A 167 4.22 3.83 7.73
CA TRP A 167 3.18 2.81 7.66
C TRP A 167 1.97 3.32 6.92
N LEU A 168 1.39 2.48 6.06
CA LEU A 168 0.16 2.79 5.34
C LEU A 168 -0.94 1.84 5.76
N TYR A 169 -2.13 2.39 5.96
CA TYR A 169 -3.37 1.67 6.24
C TYR A 169 -4.41 2.11 5.23
N ALA A 170 -5.08 1.16 4.57
CA ALA A 170 -6.10 1.47 3.58
C ALA A 170 -7.28 0.52 3.73
N ASP A 171 -8.47 1.08 3.68
CA ASP A 171 -9.73 0.34 3.60
C ASP A 171 -10.69 1.04 2.62
N SER A 172 -12.00 0.84 2.77
CA SER A 172 -12.98 1.45 1.88
C SER A 172 -13.27 2.93 2.18
N ASP A 173 -12.95 3.40 3.38
CA ASP A 173 -13.21 4.78 3.80
C ASP A 173 -12.05 5.70 3.42
N GLY A 174 -10.81 5.21 3.50
CA GLY A 174 -9.67 6.05 3.18
C GLY A 174 -8.31 5.37 3.19
N ILE A 175 -7.28 6.23 3.13
CA ILE A 175 -5.88 5.85 3.23
C ILE A 175 -5.24 6.73 4.31
N LEU A 176 -4.60 6.08 5.28
CA LEU A 176 -3.82 6.71 6.33
C LEU A 176 -2.34 6.43 6.12
N VAL A 177 -1.51 7.40 6.51
CA VAL A 177 -0.06 7.23 6.62
C VAL A 177 0.38 7.65 8.01
N SER A 178 1.08 6.76 8.71
CA SER A 178 1.64 6.99 10.03
C SER A 178 3.17 6.97 9.99
N ARG A 179 3.83 7.77 10.84
CA ARG A 179 5.29 7.74 11.00
C ARG A 179 5.82 6.39 11.49
N SER A 180 5.04 5.68 12.29
CA SER A 180 5.37 4.35 12.82
C SER A 180 4.17 3.41 12.71
N GLU A 181 4.42 2.13 12.94
CA GLU A 181 3.33 1.17 13.12
C GLU A 181 2.43 1.66 14.26
N LEU A 182 1.14 1.82 13.96
CA LEU A 182 0.12 2.04 14.97
C LEU A 182 -0.06 0.71 15.70
N THR A 183 0.34 0.71 16.96
CA THR A 183 -0.07 -0.32 17.90
C THR A 183 -1.46 0.05 18.37
N VAL A 184 -2.34 -0.94 18.41
CA VAL A 184 -3.66 -0.82 19.02
C VAL A 184 -3.68 -1.72 20.24
#